data_AF-A0A1J3GH71-F1
#
_entry.id   AF-A0A1J3GH71-F1
#
_cell.length_a   1.000
_cell.length_b   1.000
_cell.length_c   1.000
_cell.angle_alpha   90.00
_cell.angle_beta   90.00
_cell.angle_gamma   90.00
#
_symmetry.space_group_name_H-M   'P 1'
#
loop_
_entity.id
_entity.type
_entity.pdbx_description
1 polymer ?
#
loop_
_entity_poly.entity_id
_entity_poly.type
_entity_poly.pdbx_seq_one_letter_code
_entity_poly.pdbx_strand_id
1 'polypeptide(L)'
;DLYNALSPYHSKLVGESYLAKKRPVYECTDEQVEAAKGFLDVLRSYLDSLCSNLQSHTITNVQSNNDKVSLLLKESFIDSFTSRHRPFMKLFVDTQLFSVHTDLVLSFIQKL
;
A
#
# COMPACT_ATOMS: atom_id res chain seq x y z
N ASP A 1 -2.55 5.39 15.02
CA ASP A 1 -3.80 4.91 14.40
C ASP A 1 -3.65 3.56 13.73
N LEU A 2 -2.77 3.40 12.72
CA LEU A 2 -2.54 2.09 12.06
C LEU A 2 -2.27 0.93 13.02
N TYR A 3 -1.34 1.12 13.97
CA TYR A 3 -1.02 0.09 14.97
C TYR A 3 -2.26 -0.37 15.75
N ASN A 4 -3.09 0.57 16.20
CA ASN A 4 -4.30 0.27 16.96
C ASN A 4 -5.34 -0.45 16.09
N ALA A 5 -5.43 -0.11 14.80
CA ALA A 5 -6.33 -0.78 13.86
C ALA A 5 -5.88 -2.21 13.53
N LEU A 6 -4.57 -2.46 13.44
CA LEU A 6 -4.00 -3.78 13.17
C LEU A 6 -3.95 -4.70 14.40
N SER A 7 -3.83 -4.12 15.60
CA SER A 7 -3.58 -4.86 16.85
C SER A 7 -4.62 -5.95 17.17
N PRO A 8 -5.94 -5.74 17.00
CA PRO A 8 -6.94 -6.78 17.25
C PRO A 8 -6.77 -8.01 16.33
N TYR A 9 -6.56 -7.76 15.03
CA TYR A 9 -6.35 -8.82 14.04
C TYR A 9 -5.04 -9.56 14.27
N HIS A 10 -3.96 -8.82 14.54
CA HIS A 10 -2.66 -9.39 14.90
C HIS A 10 -2.76 -10.29 16.14
N SER A 11 -3.43 -9.83 17.19
CA SER A 11 -3.60 -10.60 18.44
C SER A 11 -4.38 -11.89 18.18
N LYS A 12 -5.42 -11.85 17.34
CA LYS A 12 -6.18 -13.04 16.95
C LYS A 12 -5.32 -14.03 16.16
N LEU A 13 -4.54 -13.55 15.19
CA LEU A 13 -3.62 -14.39 14.40
C LEU A 13 -2.53 -15.04 15.27
N VAL A 14 -1.96 -14.30 16.23
CA VAL A 14 -0.95 -14.83 17.17
C VAL A 14 -1.56 -15.87 18.09
N GLY A 15 -2.77 -15.63 18.62
CA GLY A 15 -3.50 -16.58 19.44
C GLY A 15 -3.73 -17.90 18.70
N GLU A 16 -4.25 -17.83 17.47
CA GLU A 16 -4.46 -18.99 16.62
C GLU A 16 -3.16 -19.72 16.28
N SER A 17 -2.07 -18.99 16.01
CA SER A 17 -0.75 -19.61 15.75
C SER A 17 -0.21 -20.40 16.95
N TYR A 18 -0.45 -19.93 18.17
CA TYR A 18 -0.07 -20.65 19.38
C TYR A 18 -0.84 -21.97 19.53
N LEU A 19 -2.14 -21.96 19.21
CA LEU A 19 -3.00 -23.15 19.22
C LEU A 19 -2.70 -24.10 18.06
N ALA A 20 -2.21 -23.57 16.93
CA ALA A 20 -1.88 -24.31 15.72
C ALA A 20 -0.59 -25.15 15.81
N LYS A 21 0.20 -25.05 16.90
CA LYS A 21 1.42 -25.88 17.10
C LYS A 21 1.17 -27.39 17.05
N LYS A 22 -0.08 -27.83 17.15
CA LYS A 22 -0.49 -29.24 17.05
C LYS A 22 -1.18 -29.61 15.72
N ARG A 23 -1.28 -28.68 14.77
CA ARG A 23 -2.00 -28.86 13.49
C ARG A 23 -1.03 -28.85 12.30
N PRO A 24 -1.37 -29.50 11.19
CA PRO A 24 -0.61 -29.37 9.96
C PRO A 24 -0.58 -27.92 9.48
N VAL A 25 0.59 -27.42 9.09
CA VAL A 25 0.83 -26.00 8.72
C VAL A 25 -0.03 -25.54 7.52
N TYR A 26 -0.51 -26.45 6.69
CA TYR A 26 -1.32 -26.12 5.51
C TYR A 26 -2.82 -25.88 5.83
N GLU A 27 -3.28 -26.17 7.05
CA GLU A 27 -4.68 -25.97 7.43
C GLU A 27 -4.88 -24.61 8.10
N CYS A 28 -5.58 -23.71 7.41
CA CYS A 28 -6.07 -22.46 8.00
C CYS A 28 -7.47 -22.65 8.60
N THR A 29 -7.68 -22.10 9.79
CA THR A 29 -9.02 -22.01 10.40
C THR A 29 -9.82 -20.85 9.80
N ASP A 30 -11.15 -20.94 9.84
CA ASP A 30 -12.02 -19.83 9.44
C ASP A 30 -11.71 -18.55 10.23
N GLU A 31 -11.31 -18.70 11.49
CA GLU A 31 -10.91 -17.60 12.36
C GLU A 31 -9.61 -16.93 11.91
N GLN A 32 -8.62 -17.71 11.47
CA GLN A 32 -7.37 -17.20 10.87
C GLN A 32 -7.64 -16.50 9.54
N VAL A 33 -8.49 -17.08 8.69
CA VAL A 33 -8.85 -16.50 7.39
C VAL A 33 -9.52 -15.14 7.60
N GLU A 34 -10.48 -15.06 8.51
CA GLU A 34 -11.19 -13.80 8.79
C GLU A 34 -10.28 -12.75 9.42
N ALA A 35 -9.41 -13.15 10.36
CA ALA A 35 -8.45 -12.23 10.95
C ALA A 35 -7.44 -11.71 9.92
N ALA A 36 -6.96 -12.58 9.02
CA ALA A 36 -6.03 -12.21 7.96
C ALA A 36 -6.68 -11.26 6.93
N LYS A 37 -7.93 -11.52 6.53
CA LYS A 37 -8.68 -10.61 5.65
C LYS A 37 -8.79 -9.22 6.26
N GLY A 38 -9.28 -9.11 7.50
CA GLY A 38 -9.40 -7.83 8.19
C GLY A 38 -8.05 -7.11 8.36
N PHE A 39 -6.98 -7.84 8.67
CA PHE A 39 -5.63 -7.26 8.74
C PHE A 39 -5.19 -6.68 7.38
N LEU A 40 -5.38 -7.44 6.30
CA LEU A 40 -5.01 -7.02 4.95
C LEU A 40 -5.86 -5.83 4.46
N ASP A 41 -7.14 -5.79 4.79
CA ASP A 41 -8.04 -4.68 4.43
C ASP A 41 -7.61 -3.36 5.10
N VAL A 42 -7.26 -3.41 6.39
CA VAL A 42 -6.70 -2.25 7.11
C VAL A 42 -5.39 -1.80 6.49
N LEU A 43 -4.48 -2.74 6.20
CA LEU A 43 -3.18 -2.42 5.60
C LEU A 43 -3.35 -1.83 4.20
N ARG A 44 -4.22 -2.42 3.38
CA ARG A 44 -4.53 -1.93 2.03
C ARG A 44 -5.08 -0.51 2.10
N SER A 45 -6.07 -0.25 2.95
CA SER A 45 -6.67 1.07 3.10
C SER A 45 -5.63 2.12 3.54
N TYR A 46 -4.71 1.74 4.41
CA TYR A 46 -3.60 2.61 4.80
C TYR A 46 -2.66 2.91 3.63
N LEU A 47 -2.24 1.89 2.86
CA LEU A 47 -1.37 2.09 1.70
C LEU A 47 -2.05 2.94 0.62
N ASP A 48 -3.34 2.69 0.34
CA ASP A 48 -4.13 3.50 -0.59
C ASP A 48 -4.20 4.97 -0.12
N SER A 49 -4.33 5.21 1.19
CA SER A 49 -4.33 6.57 1.74
C SER A 49 -3.01 7.31 1.52
N LEU A 50 -1.87 6.61 1.59
CA LEU A 50 -0.56 7.18 1.28
C LEU A 50 -0.43 7.55 -0.20
N CYS A 51 -1.12 6.85 -1.08
CA CYS A 51 -1.10 7.08 -2.53
C CYS A 51 -2.15 8.11 -3.01
N SER A 52 -2.97 8.65 -2.11
CA SER A 52 -4.13 9.49 -2.49
C SER A 52 -3.78 10.80 -3.21
N ASN A 53 -2.57 11.34 -2.99
CA ASN A 53 -2.11 12.60 -3.58
C ASN A 53 -1.10 12.43 -4.73
N LEU A 54 -0.93 11.22 -5.30
CA LEU A 54 0.01 10.96 -6.40
C LEU A 54 -0.15 11.91 -7.58
N GLN A 55 -1.40 12.28 -7.93
CA GLN A 55 -1.70 13.18 -9.04
C GLN A 55 -1.07 14.57 -8.85
N SER A 56 -1.05 15.11 -7.62
CA SER A 56 -0.48 16.42 -7.31
C SER A 56 1.04 16.47 -7.48
N HIS A 57 1.70 15.31 -7.53
CA HIS A 57 3.14 15.17 -7.70
C HIS A 57 3.50 14.56 -9.06
N THR A 58 2.57 14.56 -10.00
CA THR A 58 2.74 14.00 -11.34
C THR A 58 2.83 15.12 -12.37
N ILE A 59 3.83 15.05 -13.27
CA ILE A 59 3.88 15.87 -14.48
C ILE A 59 3.34 15.04 -15.64
N THR A 60 2.37 15.57 -16.38
CA THR A 60 1.90 14.96 -17.63
C THR A 60 2.42 15.78 -18.82
N ASN A 61 3.22 15.14 -19.67
CA ASN A 61 3.65 15.69 -20.94
C ASN A 61 2.68 15.22 -22.04
N VAL A 62 2.11 16.16 -22.78
CA VAL A 62 1.21 15.90 -23.93
C VAL A 62 2.01 16.11 -25.20
N GLN A 63 2.28 15.03 -25.92
CA GLN A 63 3.06 15.06 -27.16
C GLN A 63 2.18 15.41 -28.37
N SER A 64 2.81 15.84 -29.46
CA SER A 64 2.12 16.27 -30.69
C SER A 64 1.36 15.16 -31.42
N ASN A 65 1.65 13.90 -31.11
CA ASN A 65 0.95 12.71 -31.62
C ASN A 65 -0.22 12.27 -30.71
N ASN A 66 -0.62 13.10 -29.76
CA ASN A 66 -1.64 12.80 -28.74
C ASN A 66 -1.22 11.75 -27.69
N ASP A 67 0.05 11.34 -27.63
CA ASP A 67 0.55 10.51 -26.54
C ASP A 67 0.70 11.34 -25.27
N LYS A 68 0.14 10.84 -24.17
CA LYS A 68 0.32 11.41 -22.83
C LYS A 68 1.30 10.52 -22.06
N VAL A 69 2.39 11.12 -21.59
CA VAL A 69 3.34 10.46 -20.67
C VAL A 69 3.24 11.17 -19.33
N SER A 70 2.89 10.41 -18.29
CA SER A 70 2.81 10.91 -16.92
C SER A 70 3.99 10.39 -16.12
N LEU A 71 4.68 11.27 -15.41
CA LEU A 71 5.87 10.96 -14.61
C LEU A 71 5.66 11.45 -13.17
N LEU A 72 5.77 10.54 -12.20
CA LEU A 72 5.74 10.86 -10.77
C LEU A 72 7.07 11.46 -10.32
N LEU A 73 7.02 12.65 -9.71
CA LEU A 73 8.16 13.28 -9.06
C LEU A 73 8.34 12.70 -7.64
N LYS A 74 9.12 11.62 -7.52
CA LYS A 74 9.29 10.89 -6.24
C LYS A 74 9.70 11.79 -5.07
N GLU A 75 10.69 12.67 -5.24
CA GLU A 75 11.13 13.57 -4.15
C GLU A 75 10.04 14.55 -3.72
N SER A 76 9.30 15.11 -4.69
CA SER A 76 8.15 15.98 -4.37
C SER A 76 7.06 15.24 -3.60
N PHE A 77 6.77 14.00 -4.00
CA PHE A 77 5.81 13.14 -3.30
C PHE A 77 6.29 12.80 -1.88
N ILE A 78 7.55 12.41 -1.70
CA ILE A 78 8.14 12.11 -0.37
C ILE A 78 8.10 13.35 0.53
N ASP A 79 8.43 14.53 0.01
CA ASP A 79 8.50 15.75 0.79
C ASP A 79 7.12 16.28 1.22
N SER A 80 6.04 15.82 0.59
CA SER A 80 4.66 16.09 1.02
C SER A 80 4.32 15.51 2.40
N PHE A 81 5.06 14.48 2.84
CA PHE A 81 4.86 13.85 4.13
C PHE A 81 5.62 14.57 5.25
N THR A 82 5.12 14.46 6.47
CA THR A 82 5.81 14.97 7.66
C THR A 82 7.17 14.30 7.83
N SER A 83 8.14 15.00 8.42
CA SER A 83 9.52 14.52 8.59
C SER A 83 9.61 13.13 9.25
N ARG A 84 8.67 12.80 10.13
CA ARG A 84 8.54 11.48 10.77
C ARG A 84 8.30 10.35 9.77
N HIS A 85 7.50 10.58 8.73
CA HIS A 85 7.11 9.54 7.76
C HIS A 85 8.06 9.43 6.56
N ARG A 86 8.85 10.47 6.28
CA ARG A 86 9.77 10.48 5.12
C ARG A 86 10.74 9.29 5.05
N PRO A 87 11.37 8.82 6.15
CA PRO A 87 12.25 7.65 6.07
C PRO A 87 11.54 6.39 5.58
N PHE A 88 10.30 6.17 6.04
CA PHE A 88 9.47 5.07 5.56
C PHE A 88 9.10 5.28 4.08
N MET A 89 8.68 6.49 3.70
CA MET A 89 8.29 6.78 2.32
C MET A 89 9.45 6.59 1.34
N LYS A 90 10.68 6.96 1.71
CA LYS A 90 11.88 6.72 0.90
C LYS A 90 12.06 5.23 0.56
N LEU A 91 11.87 4.34 1.54
CA LEU A 91 11.94 2.91 1.31
C LEU A 91 10.73 2.39 0.53
N PHE A 92 9.53 2.91 0.84
CA PHE A 92 8.29 2.48 0.22
C PHE A 92 8.25 2.76 -1.28
N VAL A 93 8.68 3.95 -1.72
CA VAL A 93 8.66 4.33 -3.15
C VAL A 93 9.65 3.56 -4.02
N ASP A 94 10.59 2.85 -3.39
CA ASP A 94 11.58 2.00 -4.05
C ASP A 94 11.15 0.53 -4.09
N THR A 95 9.99 0.19 -3.51
CA THR A 95 9.45 -1.17 -3.59
C THR A 95 8.84 -1.45 -4.97
N GLN A 96 8.96 -2.71 -5.41
CA GLN A 96 8.30 -3.16 -6.64
C GLN A 96 6.77 -3.02 -6.56
N LEU A 97 6.19 -3.24 -5.38
CA LEU A 97 4.76 -3.05 -5.13
C LEU A 97 4.32 -1.62 -5.48
N PHE A 98 5.06 -0.62 -4.99
CA PHE A 98 4.76 0.77 -5.26
C PHE A 98 4.88 1.09 -6.75
N SER A 99 5.97 0.67 -7.41
CA SER A 99 6.17 0.92 -8.84
C SER A 99 5.00 0.41 -9.69
N VAL A 100 4.58 -0.84 -9.46
CA VAL A 100 3.46 -1.46 -10.21
C VAL A 100 2.15 -0.72 -9.95
N HIS A 101 1.89 -0.33 -8.70
CA HIS A 101 0.69 0.43 -8.36
C HIS A 101 0.69 1.82 -9.00
N THR A 102 1.80 2.54 -8.95
CA THR A 102 1.90 3.88 -9.55
C THR A 102 1.76 3.85 -11.06
N ASP A 103 2.37 2.87 -11.74
CA ASP A 103 2.24 2.73 -13.19
C ASP A 103 0.78 2.52 -13.60
N LEU A 104 0.06 1.68 -12.84
CA LEU A 104 -1.37 1.47 -13.03
C LEU A 104 -2.16 2.78 -12.84
N VAL A 105 -1.94 3.52 -11.75
CA VAL A 105 -2.61 4.80 -11.46
C VAL A 105 -2.32 5.84 -12.55
N LEU A 106 -1.06 5.99 -12.95
CA LEU A 106 -0.63 6.92 -13.99
C LEU A 106 -1.26 6.59 -15.35
N SER A 107 -1.43 5.30 -15.66
CA SER A 107 -2.12 4.87 -16.89
C SER A 107 -3.59 5.32 -16.93
N PHE A 108 -4.26 5.46 -15.77
CA PHE A 108 -5.61 6.01 -15.69
C PHE A 108 -5.63 7.52 -15.88
N ILE A 109 -4.64 8.23 -15.32
CA ILE A 109 -4.50 9.69 -15.49
C ILE A 109 -4.29 10.05 -16.97
N GLN A 110 -3.53 9.24 -17.71
CA GLN A 110 -3.32 9.44 -19.16
C GLN A 110 -4.60 9.27 -19.99
N LYS A 111 -5.55 8.46 -19.51
CA LYS A 111 -6.82 8.21 -20.21
C LYS A 111 -7.88 9.29 -19.97
N LEU A 112 -7.73 10.10 -18.92
CA LEU A 112 -8.55 11.29 -18.64
C LEU A 112 -8.07 12.47 -19.49
#